data_AF-A0A974U6L6-F1
#
_entry.id   AF-A0A974U6L6-F1
#
_cell.length_a   1.000
_cell.length_b   1.000
_cell.length_c   1.000
_cell.angle_alpha   90.00
_cell.angle_beta   90.00
_cell.angle_gamma   90.00
#
_symmetry.space_group_name_H-M   'P 1'
#
loop_
_entity.id
_entity.type
_entity.pdbx_description
1 polymer ?
#
loop_
_entity_poly.entity_id
_entity_poly.type
_entity_poly.pdbx_seq_one_letter_code
_entity_poly.pdbx_strand_id
1 'polypeptide(L)'
;MNSKNIFIHIPKTGGTTINCVMNKTQWQTKPDFNYRHILYETKRSNSKDIFNPLNYDKYEAYNIFMLLRNPIDRLISEYYFIKDRSEFMSLIKPVPKNLSDYIKNKQTQNYMVGFLLGKRMYDEDLVNEDDFELVINTINNLDIHVGVFEAYAKSLSYFSSITGIKLPKHIDVKRITLNRPKLENISEETKELIKKNNALDFKLYAYCLKRFEENTKDFNAKAIQFKGDKYNYVLKYTERFNLLETGLKEKNFIHTHQQFFNDLNLYLHKHLKIKDGKTYVNLWNDYFIASMNASYTNTPLAKKLNTLDKEMDPLKKTEQICNALNHVFKGNPSNLYKQQLVFKKDSVIIKTPANNGFISKLKSKLFS
;
A
#
# COMPACT_ATOMS: atom_id res chain seq x y z
N MET A 1 -26.92 -3.33 16.18
CA MET A 1 -26.20 -4.25 17.07
C MET A 1 -24.85 -3.63 17.37
N ASN A 2 -24.64 -3.16 18.61
CA ASN A 2 -23.33 -2.77 19.11
C ASN A 2 -22.38 -3.93 18.86
N SER A 3 -21.45 -3.77 17.93
CA SER A 3 -20.62 -4.88 17.50
C SER A 3 -19.78 -5.31 18.70
N LYS A 4 -19.95 -6.53 19.20
CA LYS A 4 -19.05 -7.15 20.19
C LYS A 4 -17.68 -7.46 19.60
N ASN A 5 -17.36 -6.94 18.42
CA ASN A 5 -16.17 -7.26 17.65
C ASN A 5 -15.19 -6.08 17.76
N ILE A 6 -13.96 -6.35 18.17
CA ILE A 6 -12.88 -5.36 18.21
C ILE A 6 -11.78 -5.84 17.26
N PHE A 7 -11.53 -5.07 16.21
CA PHE A 7 -10.45 -5.35 15.28
C PHE A 7 -9.22 -4.51 15.60
N ILE A 8 -8.12 -5.17 15.96
CA ILE A 8 -6.81 -4.55 16.14
C ILE A 8 -6.05 -4.60 14.82
N HIS A 9 -6.01 -3.46 14.13
CA HIS A 9 -5.30 -3.29 12.88
C HIS A 9 -3.88 -2.78 13.12
N ILE A 10 -2.93 -3.71 13.21
CA ILE A 10 -1.51 -3.37 13.17
C ILE A 10 -1.16 -2.83 11.77
N PRO A 11 -0.48 -1.67 11.64
CA PRO A 11 -0.09 -1.14 10.34
C PRO A 11 0.69 -2.12 9.46
N LYS A 12 0.37 -2.07 8.16
CA LYS A 12 1.02 -2.86 7.08
C LYS A 12 0.78 -4.37 7.12
N THR A 13 -0.18 -4.83 7.91
CA THR A 13 -0.60 -6.26 7.92
C THR A 13 -1.78 -6.56 7.01
N GLY A 14 -2.30 -5.59 6.24
CA GLY A 14 -3.45 -5.80 5.34
C GLY A 14 -4.82 -5.54 5.96
N GLY A 15 -4.88 -4.92 7.14
CA GLY A 15 -6.14 -4.65 7.84
C GLY A 15 -7.03 -3.57 7.23
N THR A 16 -6.55 -2.76 6.27
CA THR A 16 -7.43 -1.82 5.54
C THR A 16 -8.56 -2.55 4.82
N THR A 17 -8.26 -3.67 4.15
CA THR A 17 -9.26 -4.47 3.45
C THR A 17 -10.24 -5.10 4.45
N ILE A 18 -9.75 -5.61 5.59
CA ILE A 18 -10.60 -6.12 6.68
C ILE A 18 -11.56 -5.04 7.16
N ASN A 19 -11.04 -3.87 7.54
CA ASN A 19 -11.84 -2.76 8.02
C ASN A 19 -12.93 -2.34 7.02
N CYS A 20 -12.59 -2.19 5.73
CA CYS A 20 -13.54 -1.88 4.67
C CYS A 20 -14.64 -2.94 4.53
N VAL A 21 -14.29 -4.23 4.60
CA VAL A 21 -15.25 -5.35 4.50
C VAL A 21 -16.18 -5.35 5.71
N MET A 22 -15.64 -5.22 6.92
CA MET A 22 -16.41 -5.21 8.16
C MET A 22 -17.40 -4.04 8.21
N ASN A 23 -16.97 -2.85 7.78
CA ASN A 23 -17.79 -1.63 7.84
C ASN A 23 -18.60 -1.39 6.55
N LYS A 24 -18.47 -2.26 5.54
CA LYS A 24 -19.07 -2.09 4.21
C LYS A 24 -18.75 -0.73 3.58
N THR A 25 -17.52 -0.24 3.77
CA THR A 25 -17.05 1.05 3.27
C THR A 25 -16.04 0.88 2.13
N GLN A 26 -15.95 1.88 1.26
CA GLN A 26 -14.89 1.91 0.23
C GLN A 26 -13.52 2.30 0.81
N TRP A 27 -13.53 3.12 1.86
CA TRP A 27 -12.36 3.67 2.51
C TRP A 27 -12.26 3.22 3.96
N GLN A 28 -11.04 3.22 4.49
CA GLN A 28 -10.75 2.94 5.89
C GLN A 28 -11.56 3.89 6.78
N THR A 29 -12.23 3.37 7.80
CA THR A 29 -12.93 4.18 8.80
C THR A 29 -11.94 4.82 9.79
N LYS A 30 -12.38 5.85 10.51
CA LYS A 30 -11.59 6.43 11.60
C LYS A 30 -11.42 5.40 12.73
N PRO A 31 -10.26 5.36 13.41
CA PRO A 31 -10.08 4.52 14.58
C PRO A 31 -11.05 4.92 15.69
N ASP A 32 -11.58 3.93 16.40
CA ASP A 32 -12.53 4.08 17.50
C ASP A 32 -12.41 2.89 18.47
N PHE A 33 -13.44 2.67 19.29
CA PHE A 33 -13.47 1.56 20.24
C PHE A 33 -13.47 0.17 19.59
N ASN A 34 -14.15 0.00 18.45
CA ASN A 34 -14.25 -1.28 17.74
C ASN A 34 -13.16 -1.44 16.68
N TYR A 35 -12.49 -0.36 16.29
CA TYR A 35 -11.42 -0.35 15.31
C TYR A 35 -10.14 0.27 15.89
N ARG A 36 -9.22 -0.59 16.34
CA ARG A 36 -7.97 -0.17 16.96
C ARG A 36 -6.86 0.02 15.93
N HIS A 37 -6.28 1.21 15.91
CA HIS A 37 -5.28 1.63 14.95
C HIS A 37 -4.50 2.85 15.46
N ILE A 38 -3.59 3.37 14.64
CA ILE A 38 -2.92 4.65 14.89
C ILE A 38 -3.92 5.81 14.78
N LEU A 39 -4.01 6.62 15.84
CA LEU A 39 -4.67 7.92 15.83
C LEU A 39 -3.83 8.91 15.04
N TYR A 40 -4.43 9.63 14.10
CA TYR A 40 -3.69 10.45 13.15
C TYR A 40 -3.03 11.67 13.81
N GLU A 41 -3.68 12.21 14.85
CA GLU A 41 -3.29 13.44 15.55
C GLU A 41 -2.10 13.19 16.47
N THR A 42 -2.12 12.09 17.23
CA THR A 42 -1.08 11.75 18.20
C THR A 42 -0.02 10.79 17.65
N LYS A 43 -0.31 10.16 16.51
CA LYS A 43 0.45 9.02 15.95
C LYS A 43 0.58 7.85 16.93
N ARG A 44 -0.25 7.76 17.98
CA ARG A 44 -0.27 6.67 18.95
C ARG A 44 -1.29 5.61 18.57
N SER A 45 -0.98 4.36 18.90
CA SER A 45 -1.97 3.28 18.86
C SER A 45 -2.97 3.47 20.00
N ASN A 46 -4.27 3.34 19.69
CA ASN A 46 -5.34 3.36 20.68
C ASN A 46 -5.64 1.97 21.29
N SER A 47 -4.68 1.03 21.21
CA SER A 47 -4.83 -0.34 21.74
C SER A 47 -4.37 -0.48 23.19
N LYS A 48 -3.69 0.53 23.76
CA LYS A 48 -3.06 0.48 25.10
C LYS A 48 -3.99 -0.07 26.18
N ASP A 49 -5.25 0.34 26.13
CA ASP A 49 -6.26 -0.02 27.13
C ASP A 49 -6.64 -1.50 27.09
N ILE A 50 -6.54 -2.17 25.95
CA ILE A 50 -6.75 -3.62 25.82
C ILE A 50 -5.59 -4.40 26.47
N PHE A 51 -4.37 -3.90 26.31
CA PHE A 51 -3.14 -4.51 26.85
C PHE A 51 -2.80 -4.04 28.27
N ASN A 52 -3.80 -3.56 29.02
CA ASN A 52 -3.68 -3.25 30.43
C ASN A 52 -4.47 -4.30 31.23
N PRO A 53 -3.81 -5.11 32.10
CA PRO A 53 -4.48 -6.14 32.89
C PRO A 53 -5.64 -5.64 33.74
N LEU A 54 -5.59 -4.38 34.19
CA LEU A 54 -6.68 -3.76 34.97
C LEU A 54 -7.99 -3.58 34.19
N ASN A 55 -7.95 -3.76 32.86
CA ASN A 55 -9.12 -3.61 31.99
C ASN A 55 -9.65 -4.94 31.44
N TYR A 56 -9.14 -6.10 31.86
CA TYR A 56 -9.55 -7.37 31.24
C TYR A 56 -11.06 -7.62 31.32
N ASP A 57 -11.68 -7.36 32.47
CA ASP A 57 -13.13 -7.49 32.68
C ASP A 57 -13.95 -6.66 31.68
N LYS A 58 -13.43 -5.49 31.27
CA LYS A 58 -14.07 -4.63 30.27
C LYS A 58 -14.12 -5.29 28.89
N TYR A 59 -13.16 -6.15 28.59
CA TYR A 59 -12.91 -6.70 27.26
C TYR A 59 -13.31 -8.17 27.11
N GLU A 60 -13.55 -8.88 28.21
CA GLU A 60 -13.90 -10.32 28.23
C GLU A 60 -15.12 -10.67 27.36
N ALA A 61 -16.11 -9.77 27.30
CA ALA A 61 -17.32 -10.00 26.51
C ALA A 61 -17.17 -9.70 24.99
N TYR A 62 -15.98 -9.31 24.53
CA TYR A 62 -15.72 -8.92 23.13
C TYR A 62 -14.91 -9.98 22.38
N ASN A 63 -15.29 -10.21 21.12
CA ASN A 63 -14.46 -10.93 20.17
C ASN A 63 -13.36 -9.99 19.67
N ILE A 64 -12.17 -10.12 20.24
CA ILE A 64 -10.99 -9.35 19.83
C ILE A 64 -10.21 -10.15 18.82
N PHE A 65 -9.84 -9.52 17.71
CA PHE A 65 -9.04 -10.19 16.69
C PHE A 65 -8.05 -9.25 16.03
N MET A 66 -6.95 -9.82 15.57
CA MET A 66 -5.86 -9.09 14.96
C MET A 66 -5.21 -9.90 13.84
N LEU A 67 -4.58 -9.17 12.91
CA LEU A 67 -3.85 -9.77 11.81
C LEU A 67 -2.37 -9.35 11.90
N LEU A 68 -1.49 -10.34 11.99
CA LEU A 68 -0.05 -10.17 11.90
C LEU A 68 0.46 -10.43 10.49
N ARG A 69 1.74 -10.13 10.29
CA ARG A 69 2.48 -10.37 9.06
C ARG A 69 3.91 -10.70 9.44
N ASN A 70 4.58 -11.52 8.63
CA ASN A 70 5.99 -11.82 8.79
C ASN A 70 6.77 -10.49 9.01
N PRO A 71 7.58 -10.38 10.09
CA PRO A 71 8.21 -9.11 10.44
C PRO A 71 9.07 -8.50 9.33
N ILE A 72 9.74 -9.34 8.50
CA ILE A 72 10.51 -8.87 7.33
C ILE A 72 9.56 -8.25 6.30
N ASP A 73 8.51 -8.99 5.95
CA ASP A 73 7.55 -8.57 4.94
C ASP A 73 6.81 -7.29 5.39
N ARG A 74 6.49 -7.16 6.68
CA ARG A 74 5.92 -5.95 7.29
C ARG A 74 6.86 -4.76 7.24
N LEU A 75 8.11 -4.91 7.71
CA LEU A 75 9.10 -3.82 7.77
C LEU A 75 9.42 -3.28 6.38
N ILE A 76 9.66 -4.16 5.40
CA ILE A 76 9.90 -3.72 4.02
C ILE A 76 8.65 -3.02 3.46
N SER A 77 7.45 -3.54 3.71
CA SER A 77 6.20 -2.90 3.28
C SER A 77 6.01 -1.50 3.87
N GLU A 78 6.44 -1.30 5.12
CA GLU A 78 6.42 -0.01 5.80
C GLU A 78 7.45 0.95 5.22
N TYR A 79 8.72 0.56 5.14
CA TYR A 79 9.79 1.41 4.61
C TYR A 79 9.45 1.93 3.22
N TYR A 80 9.06 1.06 2.28
CA TYR A 80 8.71 1.49 0.92
C TYR A 80 7.38 2.27 0.84
N PHE A 81 6.57 2.22 1.89
CA PHE A 81 5.39 3.07 2.00
C PHE A 81 5.75 4.48 2.49
N ILE A 82 6.70 4.61 3.43
CA ILE A 82 7.02 5.89 4.07
C ILE A 82 8.24 6.61 3.50
N LYS A 83 9.16 5.94 2.80
CA LYS A 83 10.50 6.49 2.45
C LYS A 83 10.48 7.83 1.70
N ASP A 84 9.40 8.10 0.94
CA ASP A 84 9.21 9.34 0.19
C ASP A 84 8.15 10.27 0.84
N ARG A 85 7.78 10.00 2.10
CA ARG A 85 6.77 10.75 2.87
C ARG A 85 7.42 11.41 4.09
N SER A 86 7.75 12.69 3.95
CA SER A 86 8.40 13.49 5.00
C SER A 86 7.60 13.50 6.32
N GLU A 87 6.26 13.49 6.26
CA GLU A 87 5.39 13.41 7.44
C GLU A 87 5.73 12.23 8.36
N PHE A 88 6.13 11.07 7.80
CA PHE A 88 6.49 9.89 8.58
C PHE A 88 7.99 9.78 8.81
N MET A 89 8.80 10.05 7.78
CA MET A 89 10.26 9.95 7.88
C MET A 89 10.87 10.93 8.88
N SER A 90 10.26 12.11 9.05
CA SER A 90 10.70 13.12 10.04
C SER A 90 10.46 12.71 11.49
N LEU A 91 9.64 11.68 11.75
CA LEU A 91 9.41 11.15 13.09
C LEU A 91 10.57 10.27 13.58
N ILE A 92 11.45 9.85 12.69
CA ILE A 92 12.59 8.95 12.96
C ILE A 92 13.87 9.78 13.04
N LYS A 93 14.66 9.58 14.09
CA LYS A 93 15.88 10.33 14.39
C LYS A 93 17.06 9.37 14.63
N PRO A 94 18.21 9.57 13.94
CA PRO A 94 18.36 10.41 12.75
C PRO A 94 17.48 9.90 11.59
N VAL A 95 17.09 10.81 10.68
CA VAL A 95 16.27 10.47 9.51
C VAL A 95 17.03 9.47 8.63
N PRO A 96 16.49 8.25 8.41
CA PRO A 96 17.17 7.23 7.63
C PRO A 96 17.33 7.64 6.16
N LYS A 97 18.53 7.44 5.58
CA LYS A 97 18.80 7.77 4.17
C LYS A 97 18.51 6.61 3.22
N ASN A 98 18.50 5.39 3.74
CA ASN A 98 18.29 4.15 3.00
C ASN A 98 17.67 3.07 3.90
N LEU A 99 17.39 1.89 3.33
CA LEU A 99 16.78 0.78 4.05
C LEU A 99 17.67 0.25 5.19
N SER A 100 18.99 0.20 5.00
CA SER A 100 19.92 -0.27 6.04
C SER A 100 19.90 0.66 7.26
N ASP A 101 19.95 1.99 7.03
CA ASP A 101 19.82 2.98 8.10
C ASP A 101 18.48 2.84 8.83
N TYR A 102 17.40 2.58 8.08
CA TYR A 102 16.07 2.38 8.64
C TYR A 102 16.06 1.18 9.58
N ILE A 103 16.52 0.01 9.11
CA ILE A 103 16.55 -1.23 9.91
C ILE A 103 17.43 -1.08 11.16
N LYS A 104 18.53 -0.31 11.08
CA LYS A 104 19.45 -0.08 12.20
C LYS A 104 18.91 0.93 13.21
N ASN A 105 17.92 1.76 12.85
CA ASN A 105 17.36 2.74 13.76
C ASN A 105 16.45 2.06 14.79
N LYS A 106 16.74 2.28 16.08
CA LYS A 106 16.03 1.70 17.23
C LYS A 106 14.53 2.01 17.23
N GLN A 107 14.10 3.18 16.76
CA GLN A 107 12.68 3.57 16.73
C GLN A 107 11.85 2.73 15.75
N THR A 108 12.48 2.00 14.83
CA THR A 108 11.78 1.17 13.82
C THR A 108 11.66 -0.30 14.24
N GLN A 109 12.30 -0.67 15.35
CA GLN A 109 12.45 -2.03 15.83
C GLN A 109 11.24 -2.46 16.67
N ASN A 110 10.88 -3.76 16.57
CA ASN A 110 9.83 -4.38 17.38
C ASN A 110 8.50 -3.60 17.36
N TYR A 111 8.15 -3.10 16.17
CA TYR A 111 7.03 -2.21 15.97
C TYR A 111 5.69 -2.84 16.35
N MET A 112 5.48 -4.13 16.07
CA MET A 112 4.20 -4.78 16.35
C MET A 112 3.94 -4.87 17.85
N VAL A 113 4.95 -5.25 18.66
CA VAL A 113 4.84 -5.24 20.14
C VAL A 113 4.55 -3.83 20.65
N GLY A 114 5.34 -2.83 20.21
CA GLY A 114 5.13 -1.44 20.63
C GLY A 114 3.76 -0.89 20.25
N PHE A 115 3.26 -1.24 19.07
CA PHE A 115 1.92 -0.86 18.61
C PHE A 115 0.82 -1.41 19.53
N LEU A 116 0.91 -2.67 19.94
CA LEU A 116 -0.10 -3.29 20.81
C LEU A 116 -0.15 -2.59 22.18
N LEU A 117 1.01 -2.23 22.72
CA LEU A 117 1.13 -1.46 23.97
C LEU A 117 0.80 0.03 23.84
N GLY A 118 0.31 0.45 22.67
CA GLY A 118 -0.16 1.82 22.46
C GLY A 118 0.93 2.84 22.19
N LYS A 119 2.19 2.43 21.97
CA LYS A 119 3.30 3.35 21.69
C LYS A 119 3.05 4.21 20.46
N ARG A 120 3.74 5.35 20.38
CA ARG A 120 3.71 6.21 19.20
C ARG A 120 4.43 5.52 18.04
N MET A 121 4.03 5.82 16.81
CA MET A 121 4.85 5.45 15.65
C MET A 121 6.26 6.00 15.81
N TYR A 122 7.25 5.13 15.71
CA TYR A 122 8.66 5.49 15.88
C TYR A 122 8.91 6.14 17.26
N ASP A 123 8.44 5.50 18.32
CA ASP A 123 8.67 5.95 19.69
C ASP A 123 10.15 5.83 20.05
N GLU A 124 10.64 6.75 20.88
CA GLU A 124 11.99 6.68 21.45
C GLU A 124 12.03 5.74 22.67
N ASP A 125 10.88 5.58 23.32
CA ASP A 125 10.68 4.60 24.38
C ASP A 125 10.54 3.19 23.78
N LEU A 126 11.58 2.37 23.89
CA LEU A 126 11.67 1.06 23.25
C LEU A 126 10.90 0.00 24.02
N VAL A 127 10.55 -1.09 23.35
CA VAL A 127 9.98 -2.28 24.01
C VAL A 127 11.08 -3.24 24.48
N ASN A 128 10.81 -3.95 25.56
CA ASN A 128 11.68 -4.96 26.15
C ASN A 128 10.97 -6.34 26.26
N GLU A 129 11.58 -7.29 26.96
CA GLU A 129 11.01 -8.63 27.13
C GLU A 129 9.76 -8.63 28.03
N ASP A 130 9.70 -7.79 29.07
CA ASP A 130 8.52 -7.68 29.94
C ASP A 130 7.30 -7.16 29.17
N ASP A 131 7.53 -6.22 28.24
CA ASP A 131 6.54 -5.73 27.29
C ASP A 131 6.02 -6.86 26.38
N PHE A 132 6.91 -7.73 25.92
CA PHE A 132 6.54 -8.90 25.12
C PHE A 132 5.70 -9.88 25.95
N GLU A 133 6.10 -10.20 27.17
CA GLU A 133 5.36 -11.09 28.06
C GLU A 133 3.96 -10.53 28.39
N LEU A 134 3.84 -9.22 28.62
CA LEU A 134 2.55 -8.56 28.79
C LEU A 134 1.64 -8.74 27.58
N VAL A 135 2.18 -8.61 26.36
CA VAL A 135 1.42 -8.83 25.12
C VAL A 135 0.95 -10.27 25.02
N ILE A 136 1.82 -11.26 25.27
CA ILE A 136 1.44 -12.69 25.23
C ILE A 136 0.39 -13.01 26.28
N ASN A 137 0.57 -12.52 27.51
CA ASN A 137 -0.40 -12.69 28.59
C ASN A 137 -1.75 -12.08 28.23
N THR A 138 -1.79 -10.89 27.62
CA THR A 138 -3.03 -10.28 27.16
C THR A 138 -3.72 -11.12 26.09
N ILE A 139 -2.96 -11.63 25.11
CA ILE A 139 -3.50 -12.49 24.04
C ILE A 139 -4.18 -13.73 24.62
N ASN A 140 -3.60 -14.32 25.68
CA ASN A 140 -4.17 -15.49 26.34
C ASN A 140 -5.37 -15.18 27.22
N ASN A 141 -5.27 -14.15 28.07
CA ASN A 141 -6.34 -13.81 29.01
C ASN A 141 -7.61 -13.31 28.31
N LEU A 142 -7.47 -12.61 27.18
CA LEU A 142 -8.61 -12.09 26.42
C LEU A 142 -8.98 -12.96 25.20
N ASP A 143 -8.41 -14.16 25.11
CA ASP A 143 -8.59 -15.10 23.99
C ASP A 143 -8.48 -14.42 22.61
N ILE A 144 -7.51 -13.51 22.42
CA ILE A 144 -7.42 -12.72 21.19
C ILE A 144 -7.23 -13.66 19.99
N HIS A 145 -8.12 -13.57 19.01
CA HIS A 145 -8.06 -14.38 17.80
C HIS A 145 -7.05 -13.80 16.82
N VAL A 146 -6.12 -14.63 16.38
CA VAL A 146 -5.01 -14.18 15.54
C VAL A 146 -5.09 -14.82 14.16
N GLY A 147 -4.83 -14.03 13.14
CA GLY A 147 -4.55 -14.50 11.79
C GLY A 147 -3.21 -14.00 11.28
N VAL A 148 -2.76 -14.55 10.17
CA VAL A 148 -1.53 -14.12 9.47
C VAL A 148 -1.82 -13.68 8.05
N PHE A 149 -1.09 -12.66 7.58
CA PHE A 149 -1.24 -12.08 6.25
C PHE A 149 -0.89 -13.08 5.15
N GLU A 150 0.07 -13.96 5.40
CA GLU A 150 0.55 -14.99 4.50
C GLU A 150 -0.55 -16.00 4.14
N ALA A 151 -1.48 -16.24 5.07
CA ALA A 151 -2.64 -17.10 4.90
C ALA A 151 -3.94 -16.26 4.83
N TYR A 152 -3.92 -15.12 4.14
CA TYR A 152 -4.97 -14.09 4.22
C TYR A 152 -6.40 -14.62 4.03
N ALA A 153 -6.67 -15.46 3.03
CA ALA A 153 -8.01 -16.03 2.79
C ALA A 153 -8.48 -16.90 3.97
N LYS A 154 -7.57 -17.70 4.54
CA LYS A 154 -7.82 -18.54 5.71
C LYS A 154 -8.08 -17.67 6.94
N SER A 155 -7.24 -16.65 7.18
CA SER A 155 -7.40 -15.67 8.25
C SER A 155 -8.74 -14.94 8.19
N LEU A 156 -9.15 -14.46 7.01
CA LEU A 156 -10.45 -13.82 6.82
C LEU A 156 -11.60 -14.77 7.14
N SER A 157 -11.54 -15.99 6.59
CA SER A 157 -12.58 -16.99 6.81
C SER A 157 -12.69 -17.35 8.30
N TYR A 158 -11.56 -17.48 9.00
CA TYR A 158 -11.51 -17.70 10.45
C TYR A 158 -12.12 -16.53 11.23
N PHE A 159 -11.76 -15.28 10.91
CA PHE A 159 -12.40 -14.12 11.56
C PHE A 159 -13.90 -14.08 11.29
N SER A 160 -14.35 -14.47 10.10
CA SER A 160 -15.78 -14.56 9.76
C SER A 160 -16.53 -15.58 10.63
N SER A 161 -15.92 -16.73 10.94
CA SER A 161 -16.55 -17.74 11.80
C SER A 161 -16.66 -17.29 13.26
N ILE A 162 -15.69 -16.52 13.75
CA ILE A 162 -15.70 -15.98 15.12
C ILE A 162 -16.68 -14.80 15.24
N THR A 163 -16.59 -13.84 14.32
CA THR A 163 -17.27 -12.54 14.46
C THR A 163 -18.67 -12.51 13.86
N GLY A 164 -19.05 -13.53 13.09
CA GLY A 164 -20.27 -13.56 12.29
C GLY A 164 -20.26 -12.62 11.08
N ILE A 165 -19.13 -11.96 10.79
CA ILE A 165 -19.03 -10.99 9.70
C ILE A 165 -19.14 -11.70 8.35
N LYS A 166 -20.08 -11.27 7.50
CA LYS A 166 -20.29 -11.84 6.18
C LYS A 166 -19.24 -11.33 5.20
N LEU A 167 -18.36 -12.22 4.77
CA LEU A 167 -17.38 -11.93 3.71
C LEU A 167 -18.06 -12.00 2.33
N PRO A 168 -17.81 -11.02 1.44
CA PRO A 168 -18.23 -11.13 0.06
C PRO A 168 -17.38 -12.19 -0.68
N LYS A 169 -17.95 -12.81 -1.72
CA LYS A 169 -17.24 -13.77 -2.58
C LYS A 169 -16.02 -13.14 -3.27
N HIS A 170 -16.13 -11.87 -3.61
CA HIS A 170 -15.06 -11.08 -4.21
C HIS A 170 -14.65 -9.95 -3.27
N ILE A 171 -13.36 -9.85 -2.99
CA ILE A 171 -12.79 -8.78 -2.16
C ILE A 171 -11.79 -7.99 -3.00
N ASP A 172 -12.04 -6.70 -3.16
CA ASP A 172 -11.10 -5.79 -3.79
C ASP A 172 -9.83 -5.65 -2.95
N VAL A 173 -8.65 -5.82 -3.54
CA VAL A 173 -7.39 -5.45 -2.90
C VAL A 173 -7.33 -3.92 -2.77
N LYS A 174 -7.49 -3.40 -1.55
CA LYS A 174 -7.63 -1.94 -1.32
C LYS A 174 -6.30 -1.18 -1.35
N ARG A 175 -5.18 -1.81 -1.01
CA ARG A 175 -3.86 -1.15 -0.94
C ARG A 175 -2.74 -2.09 -1.37
N ILE A 176 -1.86 -1.61 -2.25
CA ILE A 176 -0.63 -2.28 -2.67
C ILE A 176 0.51 -1.26 -2.60
N THR A 177 1.66 -1.65 -2.05
CA THR A 177 2.88 -0.83 -2.11
C THR A 177 3.56 -1.10 -3.47
N LEU A 178 3.46 -0.14 -4.41
CA LEU A 178 3.80 -0.36 -5.84
C LEU A 178 5.29 -0.60 -6.11
N ASN A 179 6.17 0.17 -5.47
CA ASN A 179 7.62 0.15 -5.74
C ASN A 179 8.41 -0.65 -4.71
N ARG A 180 7.81 -1.73 -4.22
CA ARG A 180 8.38 -2.57 -3.17
C ARG A 180 9.09 -3.78 -3.77
N PRO A 181 10.35 -4.09 -3.40
CA PRO A 181 10.99 -5.33 -3.78
C PRO A 181 10.21 -6.52 -3.21
N LYS A 182 10.16 -7.60 -3.99
CA LYS A 182 9.67 -8.88 -3.48
C LYS A 182 10.60 -9.41 -2.40
N LEU A 183 10.05 -10.20 -1.48
CA LEU A 183 10.82 -10.80 -0.38
C LEU A 183 11.97 -11.68 -0.88
N GLU A 184 11.77 -12.39 -1.99
CA GLU A 184 12.78 -13.21 -2.68
C GLU A 184 13.99 -12.41 -3.18
N ASN A 185 13.82 -11.10 -3.42
CA ASN A 185 14.88 -10.21 -3.91
C ASN A 185 15.64 -9.49 -2.78
N ILE A 186 15.30 -9.75 -1.51
CA ILE A 186 16.01 -9.18 -0.36
C ILE A 186 17.22 -10.07 -0.04
N SER A 187 18.40 -9.47 0.10
CA SER A 187 19.63 -10.20 0.44
C SER A 187 19.52 -10.88 1.80
N GLU A 188 20.16 -12.02 1.97
CA GLU A 188 20.11 -12.75 3.24
C GLU A 188 20.72 -11.95 4.39
N GLU A 189 21.79 -11.19 4.13
CA GLU A 189 22.36 -10.23 5.08
C GLU A 189 21.30 -9.22 5.59
N THR A 190 20.46 -8.69 4.70
CA THR A 190 19.39 -7.76 5.08
C THR A 190 18.33 -8.46 5.92
N LYS A 191 17.98 -9.72 5.59
CA LYS A 191 17.01 -10.50 6.36
C LYS A 191 17.52 -10.78 7.77
N GLU A 192 18.78 -11.19 7.92
CA GLU A 192 19.40 -11.44 9.21
C GLU A 192 19.50 -10.16 10.06
N LEU A 193 19.83 -9.02 9.44
CA LEU A 193 19.83 -7.74 10.14
C LEU A 193 18.43 -7.37 10.66
N ILE A 194 17.39 -7.59 9.85
CA ILE A 194 16.00 -7.37 10.27
C ILE A 194 15.62 -8.31 11.42
N LYS A 195 15.94 -9.60 11.33
CA LYS A 195 15.69 -10.59 12.39
C LYS A 195 16.32 -10.17 13.70
N LYS A 196 17.61 -9.85 13.68
CA LYS A 196 18.37 -9.40 14.86
C LYS A 196 17.71 -8.18 15.52
N ASN A 197 17.34 -7.18 14.72
CA ASN A 197 16.82 -5.92 15.22
C ASN A 197 15.32 -5.95 15.54
N ASN A 198 14.60 -7.03 15.24
CA ASN A 198 13.16 -7.16 15.47
C ASN A 198 12.82 -8.45 16.23
N ALA A 199 13.70 -8.89 17.14
CA ALA A 199 13.60 -10.18 17.80
C ALA A 199 12.25 -10.40 18.51
N LEU A 200 11.68 -9.38 19.16
CA LEU A 200 10.40 -9.50 19.86
C LEU A 200 9.22 -9.62 18.89
N ASP A 201 9.25 -8.89 17.78
CA ASP A 201 8.26 -9.05 16.71
C ASP A 201 8.31 -10.45 16.09
N PHE A 202 9.50 -11.06 16.00
CA PHE A 202 9.66 -12.46 15.57
C PHE A 202 9.12 -13.46 16.59
N LYS A 203 9.39 -13.27 17.89
CA LYS A 203 8.80 -14.09 18.96
C LYS A 203 7.27 -14.01 18.93
N LEU A 204 6.73 -12.79 18.87
CA LEU A 204 5.30 -12.53 18.79
C LEU A 204 4.69 -13.20 17.55
N TYR A 205 5.31 -13.04 16.38
CA TYR A 205 4.83 -13.64 15.14
C TYR A 205 4.82 -15.17 15.22
N ALA A 206 5.89 -15.79 15.73
CA ALA A 206 5.98 -17.24 15.86
C ALA A 206 4.90 -17.80 16.80
N TYR A 207 4.70 -17.15 17.95
CA TYR A 207 3.63 -17.50 18.89
C TYR A 207 2.24 -17.41 18.25
N CYS A 208 1.97 -16.27 17.60
CA CYS A 208 0.71 -16.00 16.92
C CYS A 208 0.43 -16.95 15.75
N LEU A 209 1.46 -17.31 14.97
CA LEU A 209 1.36 -18.25 13.86
C LEU A 209 0.99 -19.64 14.38
N LYS A 210 1.68 -20.13 15.42
CA LYS A 210 1.36 -21.43 16.05
C LYS A 210 -0.09 -21.46 16.53
N ARG A 211 -0.53 -20.44 17.27
CA ARG A 211 -1.92 -20.32 17.75
C ARG A 211 -2.92 -20.28 16.60
N PHE A 212 -2.61 -19.57 15.50
CA PHE A 212 -3.45 -19.55 14.31
C PHE A 212 -3.54 -20.93 13.65
N GLU A 213 -2.43 -21.63 13.51
CA GLU A 213 -2.39 -22.98 12.93
C GLU A 213 -3.19 -23.98 13.77
N GLU A 214 -3.05 -23.94 15.10
CA GLU A 214 -3.81 -24.76 16.05
C GLU A 214 -5.32 -24.48 15.95
N ASN A 215 -5.72 -23.21 16.02
CA ASN A 215 -7.14 -22.80 15.95
C ASN A 215 -7.77 -23.02 14.57
N THR A 216 -6.95 -23.28 13.54
CA THR A 216 -7.43 -23.47 12.17
C THR A 216 -7.01 -24.80 11.55
N LYS A 217 -6.62 -25.77 12.37
CA LYS A 217 -6.14 -27.09 11.90
C LYS A 217 -7.16 -27.80 11.02
N ASP A 218 -8.42 -27.84 11.48
CA ASP A 218 -9.54 -28.50 10.78
C ASP A 218 -10.46 -27.50 10.06
N PHE A 219 -9.96 -26.27 9.87
CA PHE A 219 -10.78 -25.18 9.37
C PHE A 219 -10.78 -25.13 7.83
N ASN A 220 -11.95 -25.42 7.25
CA ASN A 220 -12.18 -25.28 5.82
C ASN A 220 -12.42 -23.81 5.44
N ALA A 221 -11.38 -23.16 4.92
CA ALA A 221 -11.46 -21.80 4.43
C ALA A 221 -12.47 -21.69 3.27
N LYS A 222 -13.29 -20.65 3.29
CA LYS A 222 -14.14 -20.32 2.14
C LYS A 222 -13.24 -19.90 0.98
N ALA A 223 -13.60 -20.31 -0.24
CA ALA A 223 -12.96 -19.80 -1.44
C ALA A 223 -13.27 -18.30 -1.59
N ILE A 224 -12.30 -17.47 -1.19
CA ILE A 224 -12.36 -16.01 -1.35
C ILE A 224 -11.54 -15.67 -2.58
N GLN A 225 -12.15 -14.97 -3.53
CA GLN A 225 -11.45 -14.46 -4.70
C GLN A 225 -11.06 -13.00 -4.48
N PHE A 226 -9.76 -12.72 -4.45
CA PHE A 226 -9.28 -11.36 -4.43
C PHE A 226 -9.32 -10.78 -5.83
N LYS A 227 -10.05 -9.69 -6.00
CA LYS A 227 -10.13 -8.96 -7.27
C LYS A 227 -9.21 -7.75 -7.20
N GLY A 228 -8.43 -7.58 -8.26
CA GLY A 228 -7.55 -6.42 -8.42
C GLY A 228 -6.08 -6.75 -8.19
N ASP A 229 -5.27 -6.10 -9.00
CA ASP A 229 -3.82 -6.15 -8.98
C ASP A 229 -3.25 -4.74 -8.74
N LYS A 230 -1.93 -4.60 -8.86
CA LYS A 230 -1.23 -3.31 -8.76
C LYS A 230 -1.84 -2.24 -9.69
N TYR A 231 -2.38 -2.64 -10.84
CA TYR A 231 -2.94 -1.73 -11.84
C TYR A 231 -4.34 -1.23 -11.49
N ASN A 232 -5.20 -2.10 -10.95
CA ASN A 232 -6.52 -1.70 -10.45
C ASN A 232 -6.39 -0.71 -9.28
N TYR A 233 -5.39 -0.88 -8.42
CA TYR A 233 -5.07 0.10 -7.37
C TYR A 233 -4.64 1.44 -7.98
N VAL A 234 -3.75 1.43 -8.97
CA VAL A 234 -3.27 2.65 -9.63
C VAL A 234 -4.41 3.41 -10.29
N LEU A 235 -5.34 2.72 -10.94
CA LEU A 235 -6.51 3.36 -11.55
C LEU A 235 -7.32 4.16 -10.52
N LYS A 236 -7.57 3.59 -9.33
CA LYS A 236 -8.24 4.31 -8.23
C LYS A 236 -7.36 5.41 -7.63
N TYR A 237 -6.06 5.19 -7.51
CA TYR A 237 -5.10 6.16 -6.99
C TYR A 237 -5.06 7.43 -7.84
N THR A 238 -5.06 7.28 -9.17
CA THR A 238 -4.96 8.42 -10.10
C THR A 238 -6.24 9.24 -10.22
N GLU A 239 -7.35 8.82 -9.60
CA GLU A 239 -8.53 9.67 -9.42
C GLU A 239 -8.26 10.84 -8.45
N ARG A 240 -7.24 10.72 -7.58
CA ARG A 240 -6.92 11.72 -6.55
C ARG A 240 -5.48 12.23 -6.59
N PHE A 241 -4.55 11.42 -7.08
CA PHE A 241 -3.11 11.70 -7.04
C PHE A 241 -2.46 11.55 -8.40
N ASN A 242 -1.28 12.14 -8.59
CA ASN A 242 -0.54 11.98 -9.84
C ASN A 242 0.24 10.65 -9.86
N LEU A 243 0.28 9.95 -11.00
CA LEU A 243 1.00 8.67 -11.11
C LEU A 243 2.50 8.79 -10.75
N LEU A 244 3.15 9.91 -11.07
CA LEU A 244 4.56 10.13 -10.76
C LEU A 244 4.82 10.27 -9.25
N GLU A 245 3.81 10.60 -8.43
CA GLU A 245 3.97 10.61 -6.97
C GLU A 245 4.30 9.24 -6.39
N THR A 246 4.20 8.17 -7.19
CA THR A 246 4.63 6.83 -6.78
C THR A 246 6.15 6.69 -6.67
N GLY A 247 6.94 7.52 -7.36
CA GLY A 247 8.41 7.41 -7.38
C GLY A 247 9.18 8.72 -7.47
N LEU A 248 8.52 9.85 -7.73
CA LEU A 248 9.16 11.16 -7.79
C LEU A 248 9.42 11.71 -6.38
N LYS A 249 10.66 12.11 -6.09
CA LYS A 249 11.08 12.59 -4.77
C LYS A 249 10.61 14.03 -4.51
N GLU A 250 10.76 14.89 -5.51
CA GLU A 250 10.39 16.29 -5.44
C GLU A 250 9.11 16.55 -6.24
N LYS A 251 8.08 17.10 -5.58
CA LYS A 251 6.78 17.32 -6.23
C LYS A 251 6.73 18.59 -7.10
N ASN A 252 7.75 19.43 -7.06
CA ASN A 252 7.78 20.70 -7.80
C ASN A 252 7.53 20.51 -9.30
N PHE A 253 8.09 19.48 -9.91
CA PHE A 253 7.81 19.16 -11.32
C PHE A 253 6.32 18.90 -11.57
N ILE A 254 5.66 18.17 -10.66
CA ILE A 254 4.22 17.89 -10.75
C ILE A 254 3.41 19.18 -10.62
N HIS A 255 3.75 20.04 -9.66
CA HIS A 255 3.09 21.33 -9.46
C HIS A 255 3.28 22.26 -10.66
N THR A 256 4.49 22.37 -11.19
CA THR A 256 4.79 23.21 -12.38
C THR A 256 4.01 22.77 -13.62
N HIS A 257 3.68 21.49 -13.74
CA HIS A 257 2.94 20.92 -14.87
C HIS A 257 1.53 20.43 -14.48
N GLN A 258 0.93 21.01 -13.43
CA GLN A 258 -0.33 20.54 -12.88
C GLN A 258 -1.46 20.49 -13.92
N GLN A 259 -1.57 21.51 -14.78
CA GLN A 259 -2.59 21.58 -15.81
C GLN A 259 -2.50 20.39 -16.79
N PHE A 260 -1.30 20.08 -17.28
CA PHE A 260 -1.05 18.93 -18.15
C PHE A 260 -1.54 17.62 -17.51
N PHE A 261 -1.23 17.41 -16.23
CA PHE A 261 -1.61 16.19 -15.54
C PHE A 261 -3.11 16.09 -15.28
N ASN A 262 -3.75 17.21 -14.95
CA ASN A 262 -5.20 17.28 -14.82
C ASN A 262 -5.89 16.91 -16.13
N ASP A 263 -5.43 17.49 -17.25
CA ASP A 263 -6.00 17.24 -18.58
C ASP A 263 -5.79 15.80 -19.04
N LEU A 264 -4.58 15.24 -18.83
CA LEU A 264 -4.28 13.84 -19.12
C LEU A 264 -5.18 12.90 -18.31
N ASN A 265 -5.28 13.10 -17.00
CA ASN A 265 -6.10 12.26 -16.14
C ASN A 265 -7.59 12.39 -16.50
N LEU A 266 -8.08 13.61 -16.76
CA LEU A 266 -9.45 13.85 -17.20
C LEU A 266 -9.74 13.10 -18.50
N TYR A 267 -8.83 13.18 -19.48
CA TYR A 267 -8.96 12.49 -20.75
C TYR A 267 -9.04 10.97 -20.59
N LEU A 268 -8.10 10.37 -19.85
CA LEU A 268 -8.08 8.91 -19.66
C LEU A 268 -9.28 8.40 -18.84
N HIS A 269 -9.65 9.10 -17.75
CA HIS A 269 -10.73 8.66 -16.85
C HIS A 269 -12.12 8.98 -17.37
N LYS A 270 -12.33 10.16 -17.95
CA LYS A 270 -13.68 10.67 -18.29
C LYS A 270 -13.99 10.59 -19.78
N HIS A 271 -13.03 10.89 -20.65
CA HIS A 271 -13.26 10.87 -22.10
C HIS A 271 -13.11 9.45 -22.66
N LEU A 272 -11.96 8.80 -22.45
CA LEU A 272 -11.75 7.41 -22.88
C LEU A 272 -12.40 6.38 -21.96
N LYS A 273 -12.71 6.75 -20.72
CA LYS A 273 -13.35 5.89 -19.71
C LYS A 273 -12.61 4.56 -19.50
N ILE A 274 -11.29 4.58 -19.53
CA ILE A 274 -10.46 3.37 -19.40
C ILE A 274 -10.78 2.65 -18.09
N LYS A 275 -11.09 1.35 -18.17
CA LYS A 275 -11.41 0.49 -17.01
C LYS A 275 -10.31 -0.50 -16.68
N ASP A 276 -9.45 -0.82 -17.64
CA ASP A 276 -8.29 -1.66 -17.42
C ASP A 276 -7.12 -0.82 -16.90
N GLY A 277 -6.67 -1.12 -15.67
CA GLY A 277 -5.60 -0.35 -15.05
C GLY A 277 -4.26 -0.46 -15.77
N LYS A 278 -3.95 -1.59 -16.42
CA LYS A 278 -2.68 -1.80 -17.11
C LYS A 278 -2.66 -0.96 -18.39
N THR A 279 -3.75 -0.97 -19.14
CA THR A 279 -3.98 -0.07 -20.28
C THR A 279 -3.91 1.39 -19.85
N TYR A 280 -4.53 1.76 -18.72
CA TYR A 280 -4.46 3.12 -18.19
C TYR A 280 -3.01 3.56 -17.96
N VAL A 281 -2.22 2.78 -17.22
CA VAL A 281 -0.83 3.12 -16.91
C VAL A 281 0.02 3.19 -18.19
N ASN A 282 -0.21 2.28 -19.13
CA ASN A 282 0.51 2.30 -20.39
C ASN A 282 0.23 3.57 -21.19
N LEU A 283 -1.04 3.91 -21.41
CA LEU A 283 -1.44 5.14 -22.10
C LEU A 283 -0.94 6.38 -21.37
N TRP A 284 -1.04 6.41 -20.05
CA TRP A 284 -0.54 7.52 -19.24
C TRP A 284 0.96 7.75 -19.49
N ASN A 285 1.77 6.69 -19.42
CA ASN A 285 3.22 6.78 -19.68
C ASN A 285 3.52 7.22 -21.12
N ASP A 286 2.77 6.71 -22.10
CA ASP A 286 2.98 7.05 -23.50
C ASP A 286 2.66 8.52 -23.79
N TYR A 287 1.54 9.04 -23.25
CA TYR A 287 1.19 10.46 -23.37
C TYR A 287 2.21 11.35 -22.67
N PHE A 288 2.69 10.94 -21.50
CA PHE A 288 3.74 11.65 -20.78
C PHE A 288 5.02 11.73 -21.61
N ILE A 289 5.53 10.59 -22.11
CA ILE A 289 6.75 10.55 -22.92
C ILE A 289 6.60 11.36 -24.21
N ALA A 290 5.45 11.24 -24.91
CA ALA A 290 5.18 12.02 -26.12
C ALA A 290 5.22 13.54 -25.84
N SER A 291 4.63 13.97 -24.73
CA SER A 291 4.59 15.38 -24.34
C SER A 291 5.97 15.89 -23.92
N MET A 292 6.77 15.05 -23.23
CA MET A 292 8.17 15.34 -22.90
C MET A 292 9.02 15.51 -24.16
N ASN A 293 8.85 14.64 -25.16
CA ASN A 293 9.58 14.73 -26.43
C ASN A 293 9.23 15.98 -27.23
N ALA A 294 7.96 16.39 -27.20
CA ALA A 294 7.49 17.57 -27.89
C ALA A 294 7.96 18.87 -27.21
N SER A 295 8.03 18.89 -25.87
CA SER A 295 8.37 20.09 -25.10
C SER A 295 9.88 20.23 -24.84
N TYR A 296 10.61 19.12 -24.83
CA TYR A 296 12.05 19.08 -24.52
C TYR A 296 12.81 18.30 -25.59
N THR A 297 12.54 18.61 -26.85
CA THR A 297 13.13 17.92 -28.00
C THR A 297 14.66 17.90 -27.93
N ASN A 298 15.26 16.75 -28.24
CA ASN A 298 16.71 16.53 -28.24
C ASN A 298 17.44 16.71 -26.89
N THR A 299 16.73 16.93 -25.78
CA THR A 299 17.34 16.97 -24.45
C THR A 299 17.82 15.57 -24.00
N PRO A 300 18.82 15.49 -23.09
CA PRO A 300 19.25 14.22 -22.52
C PRO A 300 18.09 13.42 -21.89
N LEU A 301 17.15 14.12 -21.26
CA LEU A 301 15.95 13.51 -20.68
C LEU A 301 15.06 12.88 -21.74
N ALA A 302 14.70 13.61 -22.80
CA ALA A 302 13.88 13.09 -23.89
C ALA A 302 14.56 11.88 -24.56
N LYS A 303 15.87 11.97 -24.83
CA LYS A 303 16.65 10.83 -25.37
C LYS A 303 16.57 9.62 -24.44
N LYS A 304 16.76 9.80 -23.12
CA LYS A 304 16.67 8.70 -22.14
C LYS A 304 15.27 8.07 -22.13
N LEU A 305 14.21 8.87 -22.13
CA LEU A 305 12.83 8.38 -22.14
C LEU A 305 12.51 7.58 -23.42
N ASN A 306 13.07 7.96 -24.56
CA ASN A 306 12.89 7.24 -25.84
C ASN A 306 13.62 5.90 -25.91
N THR A 307 14.62 5.68 -25.06
CA THR A 307 15.30 4.38 -24.95
C THR A 307 14.55 3.36 -24.09
N LEU A 308 13.47 3.75 -23.42
CA LEU A 308 12.68 2.84 -22.62
C LEU A 308 11.93 1.85 -23.52
N ASP A 309 12.10 0.56 -23.22
CA ASP A 309 11.42 -0.52 -23.93
C ASP A 309 9.90 -0.34 -23.89
N LYS A 310 9.27 -0.46 -25.06
CA LYS A 310 7.82 -0.30 -25.26
C LYS A 310 7.04 -1.49 -24.68
N GLU A 311 7.63 -2.68 -24.65
CA GLU A 311 7.01 -3.91 -24.13
C GLU A 311 7.25 -4.11 -22.64
N MET A 312 7.98 -3.19 -21.99
CA MET A 312 8.22 -3.20 -20.55
C MET A 312 6.91 -3.15 -19.76
N ASP A 313 6.85 -3.88 -18.65
CA ASP A 313 5.76 -3.77 -17.68
C ASP A 313 5.45 -2.28 -17.38
N PRO A 314 4.21 -1.81 -17.59
CA PRO A 314 3.91 -0.38 -17.54
C PRO A 314 4.30 0.31 -16.22
N LEU A 315 4.19 -0.37 -15.08
CA LEU A 315 4.63 0.22 -13.80
C LEU A 315 6.16 0.29 -13.67
N LYS A 316 6.88 -0.70 -14.22
CA LYS A 316 8.35 -0.62 -14.32
C LYS A 316 8.78 0.53 -15.24
N LYS A 317 8.03 0.80 -16.32
CA LYS A 317 8.24 1.98 -17.18
C LYS A 317 8.02 3.28 -16.41
N THR A 318 6.96 3.38 -15.60
CA THR A 318 6.71 4.51 -14.69
C THR A 318 7.87 4.72 -13.71
N GLU A 319 8.41 3.64 -13.12
CA GLU A 319 9.58 3.72 -12.24
C GLU A 319 10.82 4.29 -12.95
N GLN A 320 11.11 3.81 -14.17
CA GLN A 320 12.22 4.32 -14.97
C GLN A 320 12.03 5.79 -15.36
N ILE A 321 10.81 6.21 -15.67
CA ILE A 321 10.46 7.62 -15.88
C ILE A 321 10.78 8.43 -14.62
N CYS A 322 10.32 7.99 -13.44
CA CYS A 322 10.58 8.67 -12.17
C CYS A 322 12.08 8.78 -11.88
N ASN A 323 12.85 7.71 -12.14
CA ASN A 323 14.30 7.71 -11.96
C ASN A 323 14.99 8.73 -12.88
N ALA A 324 14.58 8.83 -14.14
CA ALA A 324 15.10 9.83 -15.08
C ALA A 324 14.78 11.26 -14.63
N LEU A 325 13.54 11.51 -14.19
CA LEU A 325 13.13 12.82 -13.66
C LEU A 325 13.89 13.18 -12.38
N ASN A 326 13.97 12.26 -11.41
CA ASN A 326 14.70 12.44 -10.16
C ASN A 326 16.19 12.75 -10.40
N HIS A 327 16.78 12.22 -11.48
CA HIS A 327 18.17 12.52 -11.83
C HIS A 327 18.32 13.93 -12.41
N VAL A 328 17.43 14.32 -13.34
CA VAL A 328 17.51 15.60 -14.05
C VAL A 328 17.06 16.80 -13.20
N PHE A 329 16.02 16.62 -12.40
CA PHE A 329 15.43 17.68 -11.57
C PHE A 329 15.95 17.68 -10.14
N LYS A 330 17.11 17.04 -9.88
CA LYS A 330 17.78 17.12 -8.58
C LYS A 330 18.42 18.50 -8.42
N GLY A 331 17.85 19.36 -7.59
CA GLY A 331 18.33 20.74 -7.37
C GLY A 331 17.69 21.74 -8.33
N ASN A 332 18.43 22.77 -8.74
CA ASN A 332 17.92 23.78 -9.68
C ASN A 332 17.96 23.22 -11.12
N PRO A 333 16.80 22.98 -11.75
CA PRO A 333 16.78 22.44 -13.10
C PRO A 333 17.36 23.45 -14.10
N SER A 334 18.09 22.93 -15.08
CA SER A 334 18.61 23.73 -16.19
C SER A 334 17.48 24.53 -16.87
N ASN A 335 17.84 25.71 -17.40
CA ASN A 335 16.95 26.51 -18.25
C ASN A 335 16.34 25.71 -19.41
N LEU A 336 16.99 24.61 -19.81
CA LEU A 336 16.51 23.65 -20.82
C LEU A 336 15.14 23.04 -20.51
N TYR A 337 14.70 23.04 -19.24
CA TYR A 337 13.45 22.38 -18.81
C TYR A 337 12.38 23.36 -18.30
N LYS A 338 12.38 24.61 -18.79
CA LYS A 338 11.42 25.64 -18.38
C LYS A 338 10.08 25.60 -19.11
N GLN A 339 10.02 25.00 -20.30
CA GLN A 339 8.78 24.91 -21.08
C GLN A 339 7.73 24.10 -20.32
N GLN A 340 6.49 24.58 -20.26
CA GLN A 340 5.40 23.79 -19.68
C GLN A 340 4.97 22.67 -20.63
N LEU A 341 4.68 21.50 -20.06
CA LEU A 341 4.04 20.41 -20.79
C LEU A 341 2.63 20.82 -21.22
N VAL A 342 2.25 20.43 -22.43
CA VAL A 342 0.91 20.65 -22.99
C VAL A 342 0.32 19.32 -23.40
N PHE A 343 -0.88 19.02 -22.90
CA PHE A 343 -1.57 17.78 -23.23
C PHE A 343 -2.15 17.86 -24.64
N LYS A 344 -1.82 16.88 -25.48
CA LYS A 344 -2.34 16.76 -26.84
C LYS A 344 -2.98 15.39 -27.03
N LYS A 345 -4.30 15.35 -27.20
CA LYS A 345 -5.07 14.10 -27.32
C LYS A 345 -4.58 13.19 -28.45
N ASP A 346 -4.09 13.77 -29.56
CA ASP A 346 -3.67 13.05 -30.76
C ASP A 346 -2.18 12.66 -30.73
N SER A 347 -1.47 12.91 -29.62
CA SER A 347 -0.03 12.62 -29.52
C SER A 347 0.30 11.14 -29.31
N VAL A 348 -0.70 10.31 -29.03
CA VAL A 348 -0.54 8.86 -28.88
C VAL A 348 -1.62 8.14 -29.69
N ILE A 349 -1.19 7.15 -30.49
CA ILE A 349 -2.10 6.30 -31.26
C ILE A 349 -2.69 5.25 -30.33
N ILE A 350 -3.99 5.35 -30.08
CA ILE A 350 -4.73 4.37 -29.28
C ILE A 350 -5.15 3.23 -30.21
N LYS A 351 -4.55 2.04 -30.06
CA LYS A 351 -5.07 0.83 -30.70
C LYS A 351 -6.32 0.38 -29.92
N THR A 352 -7.50 0.71 -30.43
CA THR A 352 -8.74 0.10 -29.93
C THR A 352 -8.67 -1.41 -30.18
N PRO A 353 -8.98 -2.26 -29.19
CA PRO A 353 -9.30 -3.66 -29.48
C PRO A 353 -10.44 -3.64 -30.49
N ALA A 354 -10.31 -4.38 -31.59
CA ALA A 354 -11.38 -4.52 -32.56
C ALA A 354 -12.67 -4.91 -31.82
N ASN A 355 -13.72 -4.09 -31.96
CA ASN A 355 -15.06 -4.49 -31.56
C ASN A 355 -15.40 -5.74 -32.38
N ASN A 356 -15.23 -6.92 -31.78
CA ASN A 356 -15.91 -8.11 -32.25
C ASN A 356 -17.41 -7.88 -32.06
N GLY A 357 -18.07 -7.51 -33.15
CA GLY A 357 -19.53 -7.51 -33.27
C GLY A 357 -20.14 -6.16 -33.59
N PHE A 358 -20.75 -6.10 -34.77
CA PHE A 358 -21.99 -5.37 -35.05
C PHE A 358 -21.99 -3.94 -35.61
N ILE A 359 -20.93 -3.46 -36.28
CA ILE A 359 -21.05 -2.29 -37.16
C ILE A 359 -20.31 -2.51 -38.49
N SER A 360 -20.80 -3.46 -39.30
CA SER A 360 -20.37 -3.65 -40.69
C SER A 360 -21.52 -3.69 -41.72
N LYS A 361 -22.69 -3.14 -41.40
CA LYS A 361 -23.78 -2.97 -42.38
C LYS A 361 -24.55 -1.67 -42.16
N LEU A 362 -23.96 -0.53 -42.54
CA LEU A 362 -24.75 0.69 -42.82
C LEU A 362 -24.03 1.76 -43.66
N LYS A 363 -23.00 1.39 -44.44
CA LYS A 363 -22.35 2.29 -45.41
C LYS A 363 -22.19 1.65 -46.80
N SER A 364 -23.30 1.13 -47.35
CA SER A 364 -23.34 0.73 -48.77
C SER A 364 -24.72 0.97 -49.41
N LYS A 365 -25.48 1.98 -48.95
CA LYS A 365 -26.77 2.30 -49.57
C LYS A 365 -27.09 3.79 -49.74
N LEU A 366 -26.06 4.63 -49.69
CA LEU A 366 -26.13 6.02 -50.12
C LEU A 366 -24.90 6.26 -50.99
N PHE A 367 -25.16 6.61 -52.25
CA PHE A 367 -24.26 6.78 -53.40
C PHE A 367 -24.04 5.54 -54.27
N SER A 368 -24.65 5.65 -55.48
CA SER A 368 -24.68 4.80 -56.69
C SER A 368 -25.33 3.42 -56.56
#